data_AF-A0A256XX28-F1
#
_entry.id   AF-A0A256XX28-F1
#
_cell.length_a   1.000
_cell.length_b   1.000
_cell.length_c   1.000
_cell.angle_alpha   90.00
_cell.angle_beta   90.00
_cell.angle_gamma   90.00
#
_symmetry.space_group_name_H-M   'P 1'
#
loop_
_entity.id
_entity.type
_entity.pdbx_description
1 polymer ?
#
loop_
_entity_poly.entity_id
_entity_poly.type
_entity_poly.pdbx_seq_one_letter_code
_entity_poly.pdbx_strand_id
1 'polypeptide(L)'
;MKCLNDVLPEQVFWFKDGRSAKNLVELAGALEKISDDIFFHHVNSEKNDFCNWIEFSVKDSVLAKRLKPVKDKDKTIKIIEKRISELQKFKKGILGNKPVKIKKTSKRIKSKSVQKKASKLKKIEKVKKTRKQKKASKRVKKIKKRPGKKPVENEQNRKQELFVQDIIHHSTSEMISHIALGIVIGAAIMMLILFFV
;
A
#
# COMPACT_ATOMS: atom_id res chain seq x y z
N MET A 1 24.08 9.78 8.50
CA MET A 1 22.89 8.98 8.13
C MET A 1 22.51 8.12 9.32
N LYS A 2 21.32 8.32 9.90
CA LYS A 2 20.87 7.62 11.13
C LYS A 2 20.13 6.29 10.86
N CYS A 3 19.94 5.90 9.60
CA CYS A 3 19.00 4.85 9.19
C CYS A 3 19.37 3.40 9.59
N LEU A 4 20.55 3.17 10.16
CA LEU A 4 20.97 1.87 10.71
C LEU A 4 20.97 1.84 12.24
N ASN A 5 20.74 2.97 12.89
CA ASN A 5 20.68 3.04 14.34
C ASN A 5 19.27 2.73 14.81
N ASP A 6 19.17 2.41 16.10
CA ASP A 6 17.89 2.24 16.77
C ASP A 6 17.06 3.53 16.70
N VAL A 7 15.76 3.37 16.45
CA VAL A 7 14.77 4.43 16.59
C VAL A 7 14.50 4.72 18.06
N LEU A 8 13.80 5.83 18.34
CA LEU A 8 13.35 6.13 19.70
C LEU A 8 12.41 5.03 20.22
N PRO A 9 12.37 4.75 21.54
CA PRO A 9 11.52 3.70 22.11
C PRO A 9 10.03 3.82 21.72
N GLU A 10 9.53 5.05 21.59
CA GLU A 10 8.15 5.36 21.18
C GLU A 10 7.88 5.09 19.69
N GLN A 11 8.94 4.90 18.91
CA GLN A 11 8.89 4.77 17.45
C GLN A 11 9.22 3.35 16.97
N VAL A 12 9.35 2.38 17.87
CA VAL A 12 9.59 0.98 17.49
C VAL A 12 8.40 0.43 16.69
N PHE A 13 8.68 -0.49 15.78
CA PHE A 13 7.62 -1.19 15.06
C PHE A 13 7.12 -2.34 15.92
N TRP A 14 5.80 -2.47 16.09
CA TRP A 14 5.18 -3.59 16.79
C TRP A 14 4.46 -4.51 15.81
N PHE A 15 4.77 -5.79 15.92
CA PHE A 15 4.08 -6.85 15.18
C PHE A 15 2.84 -7.30 15.96
N LYS A 16 1.87 -7.89 15.25
CA LYS A 16 0.64 -8.44 15.85
C LYS A 16 0.91 -9.50 16.92
N ASP A 17 2.02 -10.24 16.82
CA ASP A 17 2.41 -11.30 17.76
C ASP A 17 3.17 -10.78 19.00
N GLY A 18 3.26 -9.46 19.18
CA GLY A 18 3.94 -8.83 20.32
C GLY A 18 5.44 -8.67 20.14
N ARG A 19 6.03 -9.15 19.05
CA ARG A 19 7.44 -8.84 18.72
C ARG A 19 7.57 -7.37 18.33
N SER A 20 8.80 -6.86 18.41
CA SER A 20 9.11 -5.50 17.96
C SER A 20 10.40 -5.44 17.14
N ALA A 21 10.53 -4.40 16.31
CA ALA A 21 11.78 -4.06 15.64
C ALA A 21 12.13 -2.59 15.87
N LYS A 22 13.34 -2.33 16.37
CA LYS A 22 13.83 -0.96 16.63
C LYS A 22 14.70 -0.39 15.51
N ASN A 23 15.13 -1.22 14.55
CA ASN A 23 15.94 -0.79 13.41
C ASN A 23 15.69 -1.69 12.19
N LEU A 24 16.30 -1.37 11.05
CA LEU A 24 16.11 -2.13 9.81
C LEU A 24 16.65 -3.58 9.89
N VAL A 25 17.71 -3.81 10.66
CA VAL A 25 18.32 -5.14 10.80
C VAL A 25 17.38 -6.08 11.56
N GLU A 26 16.82 -5.59 12.66
CA GLU A 26 15.82 -6.33 13.43
C GLU A 26 14.53 -6.53 12.65
N LEU A 27 14.11 -5.54 11.87
CA LEU A 27 12.94 -5.70 11.00
C LEU A 27 13.16 -6.85 10.01
N ALA A 28 14.31 -6.90 9.34
CA ALA A 28 14.63 -7.99 8.40
C ALA A 28 14.62 -9.36 9.10
N GLY A 29 15.30 -9.48 10.24
CA GLY A 29 15.34 -10.74 11.00
C GLY A 29 13.99 -11.15 11.61
N ALA A 30 13.14 -10.19 11.94
CA ALA A 30 11.77 -10.46 12.41
C ALA A 30 10.89 -10.95 11.25
N LEU A 31 10.98 -10.32 10.07
CA LEU A 31 10.22 -10.71 8.88
C LEU A 31 10.47 -12.16 8.43
N GLU A 32 11.69 -12.67 8.62
CA GLU A 32 12.03 -14.08 8.35
C GLU A 32 11.33 -15.06 9.30
N LYS A 33 11.03 -14.62 10.52
CA LYS A 33 10.51 -15.47 11.61
C LYS A 33 9.00 -15.40 11.79
N ILE A 34 8.33 -14.42 11.18
CA ILE A 34 6.88 -14.28 11.28
C ILE A 34 6.17 -15.14 10.22
N SER A 35 4.96 -15.58 10.58
CA SER A 35 4.08 -16.24 9.63
C SER A 35 3.57 -15.25 8.57
N ASP A 36 3.08 -15.81 7.46
CA ASP A 36 2.49 -15.02 6.39
C ASP A 36 1.24 -14.25 6.86
N ASP A 37 0.46 -14.83 7.76
CA ASP A 37 -0.73 -14.17 8.33
C ASP A 37 -0.38 -12.88 9.09
N ILE A 38 0.70 -12.91 9.89
CA ILE A 38 1.19 -11.72 10.60
C ILE A 38 1.68 -10.69 9.58
N PHE A 39 2.40 -11.13 8.55
CA PHE A 39 2.88 -10.24 7.49
C PHE A 39 1.71 -9.54 6.76
N PHE A 40 0.69 -10.30 6.34
CA PHE A 40 -0.47 -9.78 5.61
C PHE A 40 -1.38 -8.89 6.46
N HIS A 41 -1.31 -8.98 7.79
CA HIS A 41 -1.95 -8.02 8.67
C HIS A 41 -1.37 -6.59 8.53
N HIS A 42 -0.08 -6.50 8.21
CA HIS A 42 0.63 -5.24 8.03
C HIS A 42 0.71 -4.78 6.56
N VAL A 43 0.58 -5.73 5.62
CA VAL A 43 0.70 -5.46 4.19
C VAL A 43 -0.49 -6.08 3.45
N ASN A 44 -1.35 -5.23 2.90
CA ASN A 44 -2.53 -5.67 2.17
C ASN A 44 -2.77 -4.83 0.91
N SER A 45 -3.98 -4.91 0.33
CA SER A 45 -4.35 -4.17 -0.87
C SER A 45 -4.21 -2.65 -0.71
N GLU A 46 -4.49 -2.14 0.49
CA GLU A 46 -4.68 -0.73 0.83
C GLU A 46 -3.48 -0.12 1.56
N LYS A 47 -2.78 -0.91 2.40
CA LYS A 47 -1.71 -0.42 3.27
C LYS A 47 -0.44 -1.26 3.20
N ASN A 48 0.65 -0.62 3.59
CA ASN A 48 1.93 -1.25 3.90
C ASN A 48 2.54 -0.52 5.11
N ASP A 49 2.34 -1.08 6.30
CA ASP A 49 2.74 -0.46 7.56
C ASP A 49 4.28 -0.35 7.67
N PHE A 50 5.02 -1.30 7.09
CA PHE A 50 6.48 -1.25 7.06
C PHE A 50 7.00 -0.04 6.29
N CYS A 51 6.39 0.29 5.13
CA CYS A 51 6.74 1.47 4.36
C CYS A 51 6.57 2.76 5.18
N ASN A 52 5.43 2.90 5.85
CA ASN A 52 5.12 4.07 6.67
C ASN A 52 6.12 4.19 7.83
N TRP A 53 6.37 3.09 8.54
CA TRP A 53 7.33 3.08 9.65
C TRP A 53 8.75 3.44 9.19
N ILE A 54 9.21 2.89 8.07
CA ILE A 54 10.54 3.20 7.51
C ILE A 54 10.64 4.69 7.11
N GLU A 55 9.57 5.28 6.58
CA GLU A 55 9.54 6.69 6.20
C GLU A 55 9.56 7.62 7.42
N PHE A 56 8.74 7.32 8.44
CA PHE A 56 8.51 8.25 9.54
C PHE A 56 9.40 8.00 10.77
N SER A 57 9.75 6.75 11.08
CA SER A 57 10.59 6.41 12.24
C SER A 57 12.07 6.32 11.83
N VAL A 58 12.36 5.51 10.81
CA VAL A 58 13.76 5.29 10.34
C VAL A 58 14.26 6.47 9.49
N LYS A 59 13.35 7.25 8.91
CA LYS A 59 13.64 8.39 8.02
C LYS A 59 14.36 7.99 6.71
N ASP A 60 14.13 6.79 6.19
CA ASP A 60 14.62 6.36 4.87
C ASP A 60 13.50 6.39 3.82
N SER A 61 13.22 7.59 3.30
CA SER A 61 12.19 7.79 2.28
C SER A 61 12.49 7.10 0.94
N VAL A 62 13.76 6.80 0.66
CA VAL A 62 14.15 6.08 -0.57
C VAL A 62 13.74 4.61 -0.47
N LEU A 63 14.01 3.98 0.68
CA LEU A 63 13.58 2.61 0.95
C LEU A 63 12.05 2.51 1.02
N ALA A 64 11.39 3.44 1.72
CA ALA A 64 9.94 3.46 1.83
C ALA A 64 9.26 3.50 0.46
N LYS A 65 9.67 4.42 -0.43
CA LYS A 65 9.12 4.52 -1.79
C LYS A 65 9.29 3.23 -2.61
N ARG A 66 10.40 2.51 -2.41
CA ARG A 66 10.65 1.22 -3.08
C ARG A 66 9.78 0.10 -2.52
N LEU A 67 9.45 0.13 -1.24
CA LEU A 67 8.64 -0.88 -0.57
C LEU A 67 7.14 -0.68 -0.76
N LYS A 68 6.68 0.55 -0.97
CA LYS A 68 5.26 0.89 -1.12
C LYS A 68 4.46 -0.03 -2.08
N PRO A 69 4.93 -0.40 -3.28
CA PRO A 69 4.18 -1.28 -4.18
C PRO A 69 4.36 -2.79 -3.89
N VAL A 70 5.19 -3.17 -2.92
CA VAL A 70 5.57 -4.56 -2.66
C VAL A 70 4.64 -5.16 -1.61
N LYS A 71 4.02 -6.30 -1.96
CA LYS A 71 3.06 -7.04 -1.12
C LYS A 71 3.49 -8.48 -0.82
N ASP A 72 4.75 -8.76 -1.09
CA ASP A 72 5.35 -10.09 -1.07
C ASP A 72 6.43 -10.09 0.02
N LYS A 73 6.36 -11.05 0.93
CA LYS A 73 7.22 -11.10 2.12
C LYS A 73 8.69 -11.24 1.75
N ASP A 74 9.01 -12.18 0.87
CA ASP A 74 10.39 -12.46 0.44
C ASP A 74 10.99 -11.28 -0.31
N LYS A 75 10.20 -10.63 -1.19
CA LYS A 75 10.65 -9.41 -1.88
C LYS A 75 10.87 -8.27 -0.90
N THR A 76 10.02 -8.13 0.11
CA THR A 76 10.15 -7.10 1.16
C THR A 76 11.48 -7.29 1.89
N ILE A 77 11.77 -8.50 2.36
CA ILE A 77 13.03 -8.86 3.05
C ILE A 77 14.23 -8.51 2.16
N LYS A 78 14.27 -9.03 0.92
CA LYS A 78 15.38 -8.79 -0.02
C LYS A 78 15.64 -7.30 -0.28
N ILE A 79 14.58 -6.49 -0.36
CA ILE A 79 14.71 -5.04 -0.58
C ILE A 79 15.33 -4.36 0.63
N ILE A 80 14.92 -4.75 1.85
CA ILE A 80 15.45 -4.22 3.11
C ILE A 80 16.92 -4.63 3.28
N GLU A 81 17.25 -5.91 3.10
CA GLU A 81 18.63 -6.44 3.20
C GLU A 81 19.59 -5.77 2.22
N LYS A 82 19.15 -5.61 0.97
CA LYS A 82 19.93 -4.88 -0.04
C LYS A 82 20.24 -3.47 0.43
N ARG A 83 19.24 -2.78 1.01
CA ARG A 83 19.42 -1.43 1.52
C ARG A 83 20.36 -1.38 2.72
N ILE A 84 20.26 -2.33 3.65
CA ILE A 84 21.19 -2.47 4.78
C ILE A 84 22.62 -2.62 4.26
N SER A 85 22.84 -3.50 3.28
CA SER A 85 24.15 -3.72 2.66
C SER A 85 24.72 -2.47 2.00
N GLU A 86 23.90 -1.69 1.28
CA GLU A 86 24.30 -0.40 0.71
C GLU A 86 24.75 0.59 1.78
N LEU A 87 23.99 0.70 2.88
CA LEU A 87 24.28 1.60 3.99
C LEU A 87 25.55 1.17 4.76
N GLN A 88 25.77 -0.13 4.94
CA GLN A 88 26.97 -0.67 5.57
C GLN A 88 28.23 -0.41 4.73
N LYS A 89 28.16 -0.63 3.41
CA LYS A 89 29.26 -0.33 2.49
C LYS A 89 29.63 1.15 2.53
N PHE A 90 28.62 2.03 2.57
CA PHE A 90 28.84 3.47 2.70
C PHE A 90 29.51 3.85 4.02
N LYS A 91 29.07 3.27 5.15
CA LYS A 91 29.69 3.49 6.47
C LYS A 91 31.17 3.06 6.48
N LYS A 92 31.49 1.90 5.90
CA LYS A 92 32.87 1.40 5.79
C LYS A 92 33.73 2.25 4.85
N GLY A 93 33.16 2.73 3.74
CA GLY A 93 33.85 3.60 2.79
C GLY A 93 34.20 4.99 3.35
N ILE A 94 33.35 5.55 4.22
CA ILE A 94 33.64 6.80 4.94
C ILE A 94 34.76 6.60 5.98
N LEU A 95 34.80 5.45 6.65
CA LEU A 95 35.80 5.17 7.68
C LEU A 95 37.13 4.65 7.13
N GLY A 96 37.15 4.15 5.88
CA GLY A 96 38.32 3.49 5.28
C GLY A 96 39.19 4.38 4.37
N ASN A 97 38.69 5.50 3.85
CA ASN A 97 39.45 6.34 2.90
C ASN A 97 39.68 7.77 3.42
N LYS A 98 40.97 8.12 3.53
CA LYS A 98 41.53 9.49 3.62
C LYS A 98 40.87 10.47 2.62
N PRO A 99 40.89 11.79 2.88
CA PRO A 99 39.97 12.77 2.30
C PRO A 99 39.91 12.71 0.77
N VAL A 100 38.75 12.29 0.27
CA VAL A 100 38.41 12.41 -1.14
C VAL A 100 38.21 13.89 -1.44
N LYS A 101 39.09 14.47 -2.26
CA LYS A 101 38.94 15.82 -2.83
C LYS A 101 37.64 15.88 -3.63
N ILE A 102 36.57 16.35 -3.01
CA ILE A 102 35.31 16.66 -3.71
C ILE A 102 35.59 17.84 -4.62
N LYS A 103 35.86 17.57 -5.91
CA LYS A 103 35.76 18.58 -6.96
C LYS A 103 34.30 19.04 -6.99
N LYS A 104 34.06 20.25 -6.50
CA LYS A 104 32.78 20.96 -6.60
C LYS A 104 32.42 21.16 -8.07
N THR A 105 31.76 20.19 -8.70
CA THR A 105 31.00 20.48 -9.93
C THR A 105 29.64 21.01 -9.51
N SER A 106 29.62 22.32 -9.25
CA SER A 106 28.42 23.13 -9.29
C SER A 106 27.82 23.05 -10.70
N LYS A 107 26.94 22.07 -10.95
CA LYS A 107 25.98 22.14 -12.05
C LYS A 107 24.70 22.77 -11.50
N ARG A 108 24.74 24.09 -11.51
CA ARG A 108 23.64 25.05 -11.51
C ARG A 108 22.45 24.52 -12.33
N ILE A 109 21.48 23.88 -11.69
CA ILE A 109 20.15 23.69 -12.27
C ILE A 109 19.52 25.09 -12.30
N LYS A 110 19.60 25.75 -13.46
CA LYS A 110 18.86 26.97 -13.73
C LYS A 110 17.37 26.62 -13.80
N SER A 111 16.66 27.03 -12.77
CA SER A 111 15.23 27.31 -12.77
C SER A 111 14.83 28.23 -13.92
N LYS A 112 14.07 27.74 -14.91
CA LYS A 112 13.16 28.55 -15.74
C LYS A 112 11.97 27.69 -16.22
N SER A 113 10.76 28.23 -16.04
CA SER A 113 9.49 27.90 -16.71
C SER A 113 8.62 26.75 -16.17
N VAL A 114 8.08 26.95 -14.96
CA VAL A 114 6.63 26.77 -14.74
C VAL A 114 5.93 27.91 -15.49
N GLN A 115 4.72 27.65 -16.01
CA GLN A 115 3.83 28.52 -16.82
C GLN A 115 3.97 28.40 -18.35
N LYS A 116 3.29 27.39 -18.93
CA LYS A 116 2.48 27.46 -20.17
C LYS A 116 2.17 26.05 -20.67
N LYS A 117 1.04 25.48 -20.25
CA LYS A 117 0.23 24.48 -21.01
C LYS A 117 -1.06 24.16 -20.24
N ALA A 118 -1.87 25.18 -19.99
CA ALA A 118 -3.23 25.09 -19.48
C ALA A 118 -4.26 25.78 -20.42
N SER A 119 -3.94 25.91 -21.72
CA SER A 119 -4.76 26.66 -22.68
C SER A 119 -4.77 26.05 -24.10
N LYS A 120 -5.00 24.74 -24.21
CA LYS A 120 -5.32 24.11 -25.52
C LYS A 120 -6.38 23.01 -25.44
N LEU A 121 -7.37 23.19 -24.56
CA LEU A 121 -8.72 22.67 -24.72
C LEU A 121 -9.64 23.90 -24.83
N LYS A 122 -10.68 23.83 -25.68
CA LYS A 122 -11.65 24.89 -26.06
C LYS A 122 -11.33 25.71 -27.33
N LYS A 123 -11.19 25.07 -28.51
CA LYS A 123 -11.57 25.71 -29.81
C LYS A 123 -11.63 24.78 -31.03
N ILE A 124 -12.18 23.57 -30.95
CA ILE A 124 -12.56 22.79 -32.16
C ILE A 124 -13.82 21.96 -31.84
N GLU A 125 -14.94 22.63 -31.58
CA GLU A 125 -16.24 21.98 -31.39
C GLU A 125 -17.40 22.75 -32.06
N LYS A 126 -17.12 23.50 -33.14
CA LYS A 126 -18.17 24.00 -34.03
C LYS A 126 -17.66 23.97 -35.47
N VAL A 127 -18.53 23.55 -36.38
CA VAL A 127 -18.37 23.39 -37.84
C VAL A 127 -17.90 21.99 -38.29
N LYS A 128 -18.89 21.12 -38.55
CA LYS A 128 -18.96 19.97 -39.49
C LYS A 128 -19.98 18.90 -39.04
N LYS A 129 -21.12 19.32 -38.48
CA LYS A 129 -22.40 18.67 -38.77
C LYS A 129 -22.79 19.07 -40.21
N THR A 130 -23.40 18.15 -40.95
CA THR A 130 -23.88 18.26 -42.35
C THR A 130 -22.94 17.81 -43.49
N ARG A 131 -22.66 16.49 -43.56
CA ARG A 131 -22.73 15.79 -44.85
C ARG A 131 -22.93 14.28 -44.65
N LYS A 132 -24.18 13.88 -44.86
CA LYS A 132 -24.60 12.59 -45.40
C LYS A 132 -24.34 11.34 -44.55
N GLN A 133 -25.27 11.12 -43.63
CA GLN A 133 -26.09 9.90 -43.70
C GLN A 133 -26.47 9.62 -45.17
N LYS A 134 -25.93 8.54 -45.76
CA LYS A 134 -26.37 7.80 -46.96
C LYS A 134 -25.18 7.02 -47.55
N LYS A 135 -24.71 5.97 -46.85
CA LYS A 135 -23.98 4.76 -47.33
C LYS A 135 -23.82 3.80 -46.13
N ALA A 136 -24.88 3.47 -45.40
CA ALA A 136 -25.74 2.31 -45.68
C ALA A 136 -24.98 1.09 -46.25
N SER A 137 -24.93 0.04 -45.42
CA SER A 137 -25.10 -1.36 -45.81
C SER A 137 -24.11 -1.93 -46.83
N LYS A 138 -23.02 -2.54 -46.35
CA LYS A 138 -22.31 -3.71 -46.92
C LYS A 138 -20.92 -3.93 -46.26
N ARG A 139 -20.87 -4.29 -44.96
CA ARG A 139 -19.74 -5.11 -44.44
C ARG A 139 -20.00 -5.71 -43.06
N VAL A 140 -21.25 -6.08 -42.76
CA VAL A 140 -21.54 -7.11 -41.76
C VAL A 140 -21.53 -8.43 -42.52
N LYS A 141 -20.43 -9.16 -42.42
CA LYS A 141 -20.27 -10.62 -42.52
C LYS A 141 -18.79 -10.94 -42.70
N LYS A 142 -18.29 -11.84 -41.84
CA LYS A 142 -17.00 -12.56 -41.94
C LYS A 142 -15.85 -12.08 -41.03
N ILE A 143 -16.05 -12.18 -39.71
CA ILE A 143 -15.03 -12.74 -38.80
C ILE A 143 -15.77 -13.73 -37.87
N LYS A 144 -15.72 -15.02 -38.26
CA LYS A 144 -16.26 -16.16 -37.51
C LYS A 144 -15.31 -16.47 -36.35
N LYS A 145 -15.90 -16.56 -35.14
CA LYS A 145 -15.69 -17.58 -34.09
C LYS A 145 -14.26 -18.09 -33.87
N ARG A 146 -13.63 -17.65 -32.76
CA ARG A 146 -12.62 -18.44 -32.03
C ARG A 146 -13.24 -18.89 -30.69
N PRO A 147 -13.15 -20.18 -30.29
CA PRO A 147 -13.70 -20.66 -29.04
C PRO A 147 -12.90 -20.12 -27.85
N GLY A 148 -13.64 -19.67 -26.84
CA GLY A 148 -13.12 -19.06 -25.62
C GLY A 148 -12.31 -20.05 -24.79
N LYS A 149 -11.08 -19.67 -24.48
CA LYS A 149 -10.28 -20.29 -23.44
C LYS A 149 -10.88 -19.83 -22.11
N LYS A 150 -11.42 -20.76 -21.32
CA LYS A 150 -11.87 -20.47 -19.94
C LYS A 150 -10.70 -19.87 -19.17
N PRO A 151 -10.89 -18.79 -18.38
CA PRO A 151 -9.84 -18.31 -17.50
C PRO A 151 -9.56 -19.42 -16.48
N VAL A 152 -8.30 -19.84 -16.39
CA VAL A 152 -7.82 -20.71 -15.31
C VAL A 152 -7.82 -19.82 -14.07
N GLU A 153 -8.94 -19.84 -13.37
CA GLU A 153 -9.13 -19.20 -12.08
C GLU A 153 -8.25 -19.95 -11.07
N ASN A 154 -7.22 -19.25 -10.58
CA ASN A 154 -6.25 -19.80 -9.65
C ASN A 154 -6.95 -20.28 -8.38
N GLU A 155 -6.78 -21.55 -8.03
CA GLU A 155 -7.37 -22.17 -6.84
C GLU A 155 -6.99 -21.44 -5.54
N GLN A 156 -5.86 -20.72 -5.53
CA GLN A 156 -5.48 -19.83 -4.42
C GLN A 156 -6.42 -18.62 -4.26
N ASN A 157 -6.93 -18.02 -5.35
CA ASN A 157 -7.91 -16.94 -5.25
C ASN A 157 -9.25 -17.47 -4.74
N ARG A 158 -9.64 -18.68 -5.13
CA ARG A 158 -10.90 -19.30 -4.70
C ARG A 158 -10.89 -19.64 -3.20
N LYS A 159 -9.75 -20.09 -2.66
CA LYS A 159 -9.55 -20.28 -1.21
C LYS A 159 -9.52 -18.96 -0.44
N GLN A 160 -8.97 -17.90 -1.03
CA GLN A 160 -9.00 -16.56 -0.43
C GLN A 160 -10.42 -15.98 -0.37
N GLU A 161 -11.24 -16.15 -1.40
CA GLU A 161 -12.63 -15.65 -1.37
C GLU A 161 -13.54 -16.41 -0.39
N LEU A 162 -13.38 -17.72 -0.24
CA LEU A 162 -14.10 -18.53 0.75
C LEU A 162 -13.76 -18.11 2.19
N PHE A 163 -12.50 -17.78 2.48
CA PHE A 163 -12.07 -17.36 3.82
C PHE A 163 -12.55 -15.95 4.20
N VAL A 164 -12.67 -15.04 3.21
CA VAL A 164 -13.20 -13.69 3.45
C VAL A 164 -14.69 -13.72 3.80
N GLN A 165 -15.47 -14.63 3.20
CA GLN A 165 -16.90 -14.77 3.51
C GLN A 165 -17.14 -15.28 4.95
N ASP A 166 -16.33 -16.22 5.43
CA ASP A 166 -16.44 -16.74 6.81
C ASP A 166 -16.09 -15.68 7.87
N ILE A 167 -15.09 -14.83 7.63
CA ILE A 167 -14.70 -13.77 8.57
C ILE A 167 -15.80 -12.69 8.69
N ILE A 168 -16.45 -12.33 7.58
CA ILE A 168 -17.50 -11.31 7.56
C ILE A 168 -18.75 -11.80 8.32
N HIS A 169 -19.10 -13.08 8.19
CA HIS A 169 -20.25 -13.65 8.91
C HIS A 169 -20.02 -13.75 10.43
N HIS A 170 -18.80 -14.08 10.87
CA HIS A 170 -18.51 -14.15 12.32
C HIS A 170 -18.53 -12.77 12.99
N SER A 171 -18.04 -11.71 12.33
CA SER A 171 -17.97 -10.36 12.91
C SER A 171 -19.33 -9.64 12.98
N THR A 172 -20.22 -9.90 12.02
CA THR A 172 -21.55 -9.25 11.99
C THR A 172 -22.52 -9.81 13.02
N SER A 173 -22.39 -11.08 13.41
CA SER A 173 -23.26 -11.71 14.42
C SER A 173 -23.07 -11.13 15.83
N GLU A 174 -21.83 -10.85 16.22
CA GLU A 174 -21.50 -10.27 17.53
C GLU A 174 -22.01 -8.83 17.68
N MET A 175 -21.89 -8.01 16.62
CA MET A 175 -22.36 -6.63 16.65
C MET A 175 -23.89 -6.52 16.75
N ILE A 176 -24.63 -7.44 16.09
CA ILE A 176 -26.10 -7.45 16.13
C ILE A 176 -26.60 -7.78 17.56
N SER A 177 -25.93 -8.69 18.26
CA SER A 177 -26.28 -9.07 19.63
C SER A 177 -26.17 -7.89 20.62
N HIS A 178 -25.08 -7.11 20.54
CA HIS A 178 -24.89 -5.95 21.41
C HIS A 178 -25.89 -4.82 21.15
N ILE A 179 -26.26 -4.59 19.89
CA ILE A 179 -27.28 -3.58 19.55
C ILE A 179 -28.65 -3.99 20.11
N ALA A 180 -29.03 -5.26 19.99
CA ALA A 180 -30.28 -5.77 20.55
C ALA A 180 -30.34 -5.64 22.07
N LEU A 181 -29.25 -5.98 22.78
CA LEU A 181 -29.18 -5.84 24.24
C LEU A 181 -29.33 -4.37 24.69
N GLY A 182 -28.70 -3.43 23.97
CA GLY A 182 -28.81 -2.01 24.26
C GLY A 182 -30.22 -1.45 24.14
N ILE A 183 -31.00 -1.92 23.15
CA ILE A 183 -32.39 -1.50 22.95
C ILE A 183 -33.27 -2.00 24.11
N VAL A 184 -33.09 -3.25 24.56
CA VAL A 184 -33.88 -3.83 25.67
C VAL A 184 -33.59 -3.10 26.98
N ILE A 185 -32.32 -2.84 27.28
CA ILE A 185 -31.91 -2.10 28.49
C ILE A 185 -32.46 -0.67 28.44
N GLY A 186 -32.36 0.01 27.28
CA GLY A 186 -32.89 1.35 27.10
C GLY A 186 -34.39 1.43 27.31
N ALA A 187 -35.15 0.48 26.77
CA ALA A 187 -36.60 0.39 26.98
C ALA A 187 -36.97 0.16 28.45
N ALA A 188 -36.23 -0.70 29.17
CA ALA A 188 -36.45 -0.95 30.59
C ALA A 188 -36.20 0.30 31.45
N ILE A 189 -35.13 1.05 31.17
CA ILE A 189 -34.83 2.31 31.86
C ILE A 189 -35.93 3.36 31.59
N MET A 190 -36.37 3.48 30.33
CA MET A 190 -37.47 4.39 29.97
C MET A 190 -38.76 4.04 30.72
N MET A 191 -39.11 2.76 30.83
CA MET A 191 -40.30 2.30 31.56
C MET A 191 -40.19 2.59 33.07
N LEU A 192 -39.00 2.46 33.66
CA LEU A 192 -38.78 2.83 35.06
C LEU A 192 -38.95 4.34 35.27
N ILE A 193 -38.40 5.19 34.39
CA ILE A 193 -38.56 6.66 34.50
C ILE A 193 -40.04 7.05 34.42
N LEU A 194 -40.80 6.44 33.51
CA LEU A 194 -42.25 6.69 33.39
C LEU A 194 -43.07 6.19 34.58
N PHE A 195 -42.54 5.27 35.38
CA PHE A 195 -43.23 4.76 36.57
C PHE A 195 -43.04 5.68 37.80
N PHE A 196 -42.00 6.51 37.81
CA PHE A 196 -41.66 7.40 38.93
C PHE A 196 -42.04 8.88 38.69
N VAL A 197 -42.66 9.20 37.55
CA VAL A 197 -43.18 10.54 37.19
C VAL A 197 -44.70 10.48 37.16
#